data_AF-A0A6B3GRX4-F1
#
_entry.id   AF-A0A6B3GRX4-F1
#
_cell.length_a   1.000
_cell.length_b   1.000
_cell.length_c   1.000
_cell.angle_alpha   90.00
_cell.angle_beta   90.00
_cell.angle_gamma   90.00
#
_symmetry.space_group_name_H-M   'P 1'
#
loop_
_entity.id
_entity.type
_entity.pdbx_description
1 polymer ?
#
loop_
_entity_poly.entity_id
_entity_poly.type
_entity_poly.pdbx_seq_one_letter_code
_entity_poly.pdbx_strand_id
1 'polypeptide(L)' 'RNNGKVVVTVCDVRGRIAEGAPSAEGEARLLDDDRTRAARKLLARKYTWKFWLVDWPATIARLGKRPHTGIAITF' A
#
# COMPACT_ATOMS: atom_id res chain seq x y z
N ARG A 1 1.29 5.09 23.74
CA ARG A 1 1.53 5.55 22.34
C ARG A 1 2.69 4.74 21.75
N ASN A 2 2.42 3.49 21.37
CA ASN A 2 3.26 2.56 20.60
C ASN A 2 2.47 1.24 20.46
N ASN A 3 1.20 1.35 20.06
CA ASN A 3 0.36 0.17 19.89
C ASN A 3 0.34 -0.14 18.39
N GLY A 4 0.87 -1.29 18.01
CA GLY A 4 0.92 -1.76 16.62
C GLY A 4 -0.40 -2.34 16.12
N LYS A 5 -1.42 -2.48 16.98
CA LYS A 5 -2.72 -3.01 16.56
C LYS A 5 -3.40 -2.08 15.55
N VAL A 6 -3.70 -2.61 14.37
CA VAL A 6 -4.36 -1.91 13.27
C VAL A 6 -5.49 -2.75 12.69
N VAL A 7 -6.48 -2.08 12.13
CA VAL A 7 -7.51 -2.68 11.27
C VAL A 7 -7.32 -2.11 9.87
N VAL A 8 -7.21 -3.00 8.88
CA VAL A 8 -6.97 -2.66 7.48
C VAL A 8 -8.22 -2.95 6.68
N THR A 9 -8.75 -1.96 5.97
CA THR A 9 -9.95 -2.09 5.14
C THR A 9 -9.62 -1.76 3.70
N VAL A 10 -10.14 -2.56 2.75
CA VAL A 10 -9.92 -2.33 1.32
C VAL A 10 -10.63 -1.06 0.85
N CYS A 11 -9.92 -0.20 0.11
CA CYS A 11 -10.46 1.00 -0.50
C CYS A 11 -10.17 1.07 -2.01
N ASP A 12 -10.91 1.91 -2.73
CA ASP A 12 -10.62 2.24 -4.12
C ASP A 12 -9.41 3.19 -4.25
N VAL A 13 -8.95 3.41 -5.48
CA VAL A 13 -7.82 4.33 -5.76
C VAL A 13 -8.08 5.79 -5.33
N ARG A 14 -9.34 6.16 -5.08
CA ARG A 14 -9.77 7.48 -4.61
C ARG A 14 -9.97 7.52 -3.09
N GLY A 15 -9.73 6.42 -2.38
CA GLY A 15 -9.90 6.31 -0.93
C GLY A 15 -11.35 6.04 -0.48
N ARG A 16 -12.26 5.69 -1.40
CA ARG A 16 -13.64 5.33 -1.04
C ARG A 16 -13.69 3.88 -0.59
N ILE A 17 -14.37 3.64 0.53
CA ILE A 17 -14.60 2.32 1.10
C ILE A 17 -16.02 1.90 0.68
N ALA A 18 -16.14 0.74 0.03
CA ALA A 18 -17.44 0.19 -0.33
C ALA A 18 -18.14 -0.35 0.93
N GLU A 19 -19.48 -0.35 0.92
CA GLU A 19 -20.25 -0.96 2.01
C GLU A 19 -19.95 -2.47 2.06
N GLY A 20 -19.59 -2.98 3.24
CA GLY A 20 -19.14 -4.37 3.40
C GLY A 20 -17.73 -4.67 2.88
N ALA A 21 -16.89 -3.65 2.65
CA ALA A 21 -15.50 -3.87 2.25
C ALA A 21 -14.76 -4.78 3.24
N PRO A 22 -14.01 -5.78 2.77
CA PRO A 22 -13.26 -6.67 3.64
C PRO A 22 -12.30 -5.90 4.54
N SER A 23 -12.33 -6.24 5.84
CA SER A 23 -11.42 -5.73 6.85
C SER A 23 -10.64 -6.86 7.51
N ALA A 24 -9.43 -6.56 7.99
CA ALA A 24 -8.60 -7.51 8.70
C ALA A 24 -7.82 -6.81 9.82
N GLU A 25 -7.80 -7.40 11.01
CA GLU A 25 -7.08 -6.88 12.19
C GLU A 25 -5.70 -7.54 12.31
N GLY A 26 -4.64 -6.75 12.56
CA GLY A 26 -3.30 -7.28 12.71
C GLY A 26 -2.34 -6.30 13.39
N GLU A 27 -1.06 -6.68 13.44
CA GLU A 27 0.02 -5.84 13.95
C GLU A 27 0.76 -5.16 12.79
N ALA A 28 0.77 -3.83 12.76
CA ALA A 28 1.49 -3.02 11.79
C ALA A 28 2.94 -2.77 12.23
N ARG A 29 3.85 -2.95 11.28
CA ARG A 29 5.23 -2.47 11.38
C ARG A 29 5.59 -1.62 10.17
N LEU A 30 6.28 -0.52 10.43
CA LEU A 30 6.82 0.33 9.37
C LEU A 30 7.93 -0.43 8.65
N LEU A 31 7.91 -0.43 7.31
CA LEU A 31 9.05 -0.88 6.53
C LEU A 31 9.97 0.30 6.25
N ASP A 32 11.27 0.05 6.41
CA ASP A 32 12.32 0.96 5.95
C ASP A 32 12.31 1.07 4.40
N ASP A 33 13.00 2.08 3.87
CA ASP A 33 13.00 2.41 2.44
C ASP A 33 13.40 1.22 1.54
N ASP A 34 14.41 0.44 1.96
CA ASP A 34 14.88 -0.72 1.20
C ASP A 34 13.82 -1.83 1.13
N ARG A 35 13.16 -2.09 2.25
CA ARG A 35 12.11 -3.10 2.31
C ARG A 35 10.85 -2.64 1.59
N THR A 36 10.54 -1.35 1.64
CA THR A 36 9.47 -0.73 0.86
C THR A 36 9.73 -0.87 -0.65
N ARG A 37 10.98 -0.64 -1.10
CA ARG A 37 11.39 -0.85 -2.49
C ARG A 37 11.27 -2.32 -2.91
N ALA A 38 11.68 -3.25 -2.06
CA ALA A 38 11.56 -4.68 -2.32
C ALA A 38 10.08 -5.12 -2.44
N ALA A 39 9.23 -4.67 -1.52
CA ALA A 39 7.79 -4.93 -1.56
C ALA A 39 7.16 -4.38 -2.84
N ARG A 40 7.54 -3.17 -3.28
CA ARG A 40 7.08 -2.61 -4.56
C ARG A 40 7.51 -3.46 -5.75
N LYS A 41 8.74 -4.00 -5.76
CA LYS A 41 9.19 -4.92 -6.82
C LYS A 41 8.35 -6.20 -6.86
N LEU A 42 7.98 -6.74 -5.70
CA LEU A 42 7.09 -7.90 -5.61
C LEU A 42 5.68 -7.59 -6.10
N LEU A 43 5.11 -6.45 -5.72
CA LEU A 43 3.80 -5.99 -6.19
C LEU A 43 3.79 -5.77 -7.71
N ALA A 44 4.83 -5.12 -8.24
CA ALA A 44 4.99 -4.94 -9.68
C ALA A 44 5.10 -6.28 -10.42
N ARG A 45 5.72 -7.32 -9.82
CA ARG A 45 5.77 -8.66 -10.41
C ARG A 45 4.44 -9.41 -10.32
N LYS A 46 3.70 -9.25 -9.22
CA LYS A 46 2.43 -9.95 -8.98
C LYS A 46 1.28 -9.38 -9.80
N TYR A 47 1.22 -8.06 -9.93
CA TYR A 47 0.12 -7.34 -10.58
C TYR A 47 0.50 -6.74 -11.93
N THR A 48 1.77 -6.85 -12.33
CA THR A 48 2.33 -6.55 -13.66
C THR A 48 1.73 -5.26 -14.26
N TRP A 49 0.90 -5.39 -15.28
CA TRP A 49 0.35 -4.26 -16.02
C TRP A 49 -0.71 -3.46 -15.23
N LYS A 50 -1.44 -4.11 -14.31
CA LYS A 50 -2.40 -3.42 -13.41
C LYS A 50 -1.66 -2.49 -12.44
N PHE A 51 -0.50 -2.91 -11.94
CA PHE A 51 0.33 -2.06 -11.08
C PHE A 51 0.90 -0.88 -11.86
N TRP A 52 1.40 -1.14 -13.08
CA TRP A 52 1.95 -0.10 -13.94
C TRP A 52 0.92 0.97 -14.32
N LEU A 53 -0.32 0.56 -14.63
CA LEU A 53 -1.43 1.48 -14.96
C LEU A 53 -1.85 2.41 -13.82
N VAL A 54 -1.60 2.06 -12.57
CA VAL A 54 -1.95 2.91 -11.41
C VAL A 54 -0.74 3.70 -10.92
N ASP A 55 0.42 3.06 -10.85
CA ASP A 55 1.65 3.64 -10.30
C ASP A 55 2.29 4.68 -11.25
N TRP A 56 2.23 4.45 -12.56
CA TRP A 56 2.82 5.35 -13.57
C TRP A 56 2.09 6.69 -13.69
N PRO A 57 0.77 6.77 -13.90
CA PRO A 57 0.07 8.05 -13.94
C PRO A 57 0.07 8.76 -12.58
N ALA A 58 0.02 8.03 -11.46
CA ALA A 58 0.20 8.62 -10.13
C ALA A 58 1.60 9.24 -9.97
N THR A 59 2.64 8.63 -10.54
CA THR A 59 4.00 9.18 -10.55
C THR A 59 4.08 10.47 -11.38
N ILE A 60 3.45 10.50 -12.56
CA ILE A 60 3.42 11.68 -13.43
C ILE A 60 2.65 12.82 -12.76
N ALA A 61 1.45 12.55 -12.24
CA ALA A 61 0.61 13.53 -11.57
C ALA A 61 1.23 14.12 -10.30
N ARG A 62 2.21 13.42 -9.69
CA ARG A 62 2.90 13.84 -8.46
C ARG A 62 4.32 14.37 -8.69
N LEU A 63 4.67 14.79 -9.92
CA LEU A 63 5.99 15.35 -10.25
C LEU A 63 7.16 14.42 -9.85
N GLY A 64 6.96 13.10 -9.94
CA GLY A 64 8.00 12.13 -9.56
C GLY A 64 8.22 11.96 -8.05
N LYS A 65 7.52 12.71 -7.18
CA LYS A 65 7.59 12.52 -5.73
C LYS A 65 6.80 11.28 -5.33
N ARG A 66 7.49 10.34 -4.67
CA ARG A 66 6.92 9.06 -4.21
C ARG A 66 7.04 8.94 -2.69
N PRO A 67 6.16 9.59 -1.91
CA PRO A 67 6.10 9.40 -0.46
C PRO A 67 5.32 8.12 -0.14
N HIS A 68 5.83 6.98 -0.60
CA HIS A 68 5.26 5.68 -0.23
C HIS A 68 6.01 5.18 1.00
N THR A 69 5.32 5.14 2.14
CA THR A 69 5.79 4.42 3.31
C THR A 69 5.19 3.03 3.29
N GLY A 70 6.02 1.99 3.29
CA GLY A 70 5.56 0.62 3.38
C GLY A 70 5.09 0.31 4.80
N ILE A 71 3.98 -0.41 4.93
CA ILE A 71 3.51 -0.98 6.19
C ILE A 71 3.31 -2.48 5.99
N ALA A 72 3.92 -3.30 6.85
CA ALA A 72 3.73 -4.74 6.89
C ALA A 72 2.72 -5.02 7.99
N ILE A 73 1.67 -5.76 7.66
CA ILE A 73 0.69 -6.24 8.65
C ILE A 73 0.85 -7.74 8.80
N THR A 74 0.97 -8.20 10.04
CA THR A 74 0.91 -9.61 10.43
C THR A 74 -0.39 -9.89 11.16
N PHE A 75 -1.07 -11.00 10.83
CA PHE A 75 -2.37 -11.41 11.37
C PHE A 75 -2.19 -12.58 12.35
#